data_AF-A0A932TZZ2-F1
#
_entry.id   AF-A0A932TZZ2-F1
#
_cell.length_a   1.000
_cell.length_b   1.000
_cell.length_c   1.000
_cell.angle_alpha   90.00
_cell.angle_beta   90.00
_cell.angle_gamma   90.00
#
_symmetry.space_group_name_H-M   'P 1'
#
loop_
_entity.id
_entity.type
_entity.pdbx_description
1 polymer ?
#
loop_
_entity_poly.entity_id
_entity_poly.type
_entity_poly.pdbx_seq_one_letter_code
_entity_poly.pdbx_strand_id
1 'polypeptide(L)'
;MALLLVSIACYLLTALVHVLLHRALAFGLGKITKNSFWVFVLGAVVTIRILYSMRPSDIPMSAILLYLLLSATHFLFFMSFFFDARSPSAKILFLIRRHGPVTREEIMAHFSDGETVVNRVNTLIYEGYIVERGNRFYASPKAIPIARFLAWYRRLMRWERGG
;
A
#
# COMPACT_ATOMS: atom_id res chain seq x y z
N MET A 1 31.78 3.34 -9.27
CA MET A 1 30.89 2.39 -9.97
C MET A 1 30.52 1.19 -9.10
N ALA A 2 31.49 0.46 -8.51
CA ALA A 2 31.21 -0.71 -7.65
C ALA A 2 30.20 -0.45 -6.51
N LEU A 3 30.30 0.68 -5.81
CA LEU A 3 29.39 1.03 -4.70
C LEU A 3 27.94 1.24 -5.16
N LEU A 4 27.72 1.72 -6.38
CA LEU A 4 26.36 1.88 -6.94
C LEU A 4 25.75 0.51 -7.25
N LEU A 5 26.54 -0.41 -7.82
CA LEU A 5 26.09 -1.78 -8.08
C LEU A 5 25.74 -2.51 -6.78
N VAL A 6 26.55 -2.36 -5.74
CA VAL A 6 26.26 -2.92 -4.40
C VAL A 6 24.96 -2.35 -3.84
N SER A 7 24.74 -1.04 -3.97
CA SER A 7 23.48 -0.41 -3.55
C SER A 7 22.27 -0.95 -4.30
N ILE A 8 22.37 -1.15 -5.62
CA ILE A 8 21.30 -1.74 -6.43
C ILE A 8 21.05 -3.18 -5.98
N ALA A 9 22.09 -3.98 -5.77
CA ALA A 9 21.96 -5.35 -5.30
C ALA A 9 21.29 -5.43 -3.92
N CYS A 10 21.68 -4.56 -2.97
CA CYS A 10 21.06 -4.49 -1.65
C CYS A 10 19.59 -4.08 -1.73
N TYR A 11 19.25 -3.13 -2.60
CA TYR A 11 17.85 -2.77 -2.88
C TYR A 11 17.06 -3.95 -3.44
N LEU A 12 17.59 -4.67 -4.45
CA LEU A 12 16.93 -5.84 -5.04
C LEU A 12 16.69 -6.94 -4.02
N LEU A 13 17.68 -7.22 -3.15
CA LEU A 13 17.55 -8.16 -2.04
C LEU A 13 16.46 -7.70 -1.05
N THR A 14 16.43 -6.42 -0.71
CA THR A 14 15.42 -5.87 0.20
C THR A 14 14.02 -5.97 -0.41
N ALA A 15 13.87 -5.63 -1.70
CA ALA A 15 12.62 -5.76 -2.43
C ALA A 15 12.15 -7.22 -2.51
N LEU A 16 13.07 -8.17 -2.73
CA LEU A 16 12.76 -9.59 -2.70
C LEU A 16 12.27 -10.04 -1.32
N VAL A 17 12.97 -9.66 -0.25
CA VAL A 17 12.55 -9.94 1.13
C VAL A 17 11.19 -9.34 1.43
N HIS A 18 10.92 -8.12 0.97
CA HIS A 18 9.63 -7.47 1.09
C HIS A 18 8.52 -8.30 0.42
N VAL A 19 8.72 -8.75 -0.83
CA VAL A 19 7.75 -9.58 -1.56
C VAL A 19 7.54 -10.94 -0.90
N LEU A 20 8.61 -11.59 -0.43
CA LEU A 20 8.53 -12.89 0.24
C LEU A 20 7.82 -12.78 1.59
N LEU A 21 8.12 -11.76 2.40
CA LEU A 21 7.40 -11.49 3.63
C LEU A 21 5.93 -11.20 3.36
N HIS A 22 5.63 -10.41 2.32
CA HIS A 22 4.26 -10.14 1.93
C HIS A 22 3.51 -11.42 1.56
N ARG A 23 4.14 -12.30 0.77
CA ARG A 23 3.55 -13.58 0.35
C ARG A 23 3.35 -14.53 1.52
N ALA A 24 4.33 -14.64 2.41
CA ALA A 24 4.29 -15.57 3.54
C ALA A 24 3.29 -15.13 4.61
N LEU A 25 3.14 -13.82 4.81
CA LEU A 25 2.38 -13.29 5.94
C LEU A 25 0.91 -13.02 5.62
N ALA A 26 0.50 -12.89 4.35
CA ALA A 26 -0.91 -12.78 3.89
C ALA A 26 -1.85 -11.95 4.79
N PHE A 27 -1.33 -10.94 5.50
CA PHE A 27 -2.10 -10.16 6.48
C PHE A 27 -2.82 -9.03 5.78
N GLY A 28 -4.04 -8.71 6.19
CA GLY A 28 -4.87 -7.72 5.51
C GLY A 28 -4.28 -6.30 5.38
N LEU A 29 -4.86 -5.52 4.45
CA LEU A 29 -4.37 -4.24 3.87
C LEU A 29 -3.60 -3.30 4.81
N GLY A 30 -4.06 -3.09 6.05
CA GLY A 30 -3.49 -2.09 6.97
C GLY A 30 -2.26 -2.52 7.77
N LYS A 31 -2.03 -3.83 7.96
CA LYS A 31 -0.79 -4.33 8.59
C LYS A 31 0.36 -4.41 7.58
N ILE A 32 0.01 -4.56 6.30
CA ILE A 32 0.96 -4.69 5.18
C ILE A 32 1.82 -3.42 5.04
N THR A 33 1.21 -2.24 5.01
CA THR A 33 1.93 -0.98 4.73
C THR A 33 2.92 -0.63 5.83
N LYS A 34 2.57 -0.86 7.10
CA LYS A 34 3.47 -0.60 8.24
C LYS A 34 4.67 -1.54 8.25
N ASN A 35 4.47 -2.84 7.98
CA ASN A 35 5.56 -3.81 7.95
C ASN A 35 6.48 -3.59 6.75
N SER A 36 5.93 -3.16 5.62
CA SER A 36 6.69 -2.85 4.40
C SER A 36 7.68 -1.71 4.63
N PHE A 37 7.24 -0.64 5.30
CA PHE A 37 8.12 0.48 5.66
C PHE A 37 9.38 0.02 6.42
N TRP A 38 9.20 -0.82 7.44
CA TRP A 38 10.31 -1.29 8.26
C TRP A 38 11.29 -2.19 7.50
N VAL A 39 10.84 -2.96 6.51
CA VAL A 39 11.73 -3.77 5.66
C VAL A 39 12.70 -2.87 4.88
N PHE A 40 12.22 -1.79 4.29
CA PHE A 40 13.08 -0.87 3.54
C PHE A 40 13.98 -0.02 4.44
N VAL A 41 13.53 0.35 5.65
CA VAL A 41 14.36 1.02 6.66
C VAL A 41 15.50 0.10 7.12
N LEU A 42 15.19 -1.17 7.42
CA LEU A 42 16.20 -2.15 7.80
C LEU A 42 17.19 -2.39 6.65
N GLY A 43 16.69 -2.55 5.42
CA GLY A 43 17.52 -2.65 4.23
C GLY A 43 18.41 -1.43 4.02
N ALA A 44 17.95 -0.21 4.34
CA ALA A 44 18.76 1.00 4.28
C ALA A 44 19.91 0.95 5.28
N VAL A 45 19.64 0.55 6.53
CA VAL A 45 20.67 0.39 7.58
C VAL A 45 21.71 -0.65 7.17
N VAL A 46 21.27 -1.80 6.66
CA VAL A 46 22.18 -2.86 6.16
C VAL A 46 23.01 -2.36 5.00
N THR A 47 22.40 -1.65 4.04
CA THR A 47 23.10 -1.07 2.88
C THR A 47 24.16 -0.07 3.34
N ILE A 48 23.82 0.85 4.25
CA ILE A 48 24.77 1.83 4.80
C ILE A 48 25.95 1.12 5.49
N ARG A 49 25.68 0.06 6.27
CA ARG A 49 26.72 -0.72 6.95
C ARG A 49 27.67 -1.42 5.97
N ILE A 50 27.13 -2.05 4.92
CA ILE A 50 27.94 -2.71 3.87
C ILE A 50 28.78 -1.67 3.10
N LEU A 51 28.18 -0.53 2.76
CA LEU A 51 28.88 0.52 2.04
C LEU A 51 30.01 1.13 2.88
N TYR A 52 29.78 1.35 4.17
CA TYR A 52 30.79 1.86 5.08
C TYR A 52 31.93 0.85 5.32
N SER A 53 31.64 -0.45 5.39
CA SER A 53 32.70 -1.47 5.54
C SER A 53 33.59 -1.59 4.29
N MET A 54 33.04 -1.33 3.10
CA MET A 54 33.81 -1.32 1.85
C MET A 54 34.67 -0.06 1.68
N ARG A 55 34.25 1.08 2.23
CA ARG A 55 34.97 2.35 2.13
C ARG A 55 34.79 3.19 3.41
N PRO A 56 35.54 2.90 4.49
CA PRO A 56 35.35 3.56 5.78
C PRO A 56 35.67 5.06 5.78
N SER A 57 36.56 5.49 4.88
CA SER A 57 37.04 6.88 4.80
C SER A 57 36.09 7.84 4.10
N ASP A 58 35.12 7.33 3.33
CA ASP A 58 34.17 8.16 2.57
C ASP A 58 32.76 7.61 2.72
N ILE A 59 31.80 8.45 3.10
CA ILE A 59 30.40 8.03 3.08
C ILE A 59 29.88 8.12 1.64
N PRO A 60 29.51 7.01 0.99
CA PRO A 60 29.15 7.04 -0.43
C PRO A 60 27.72 7.54 -0.62
N MET A 61 27.55 8.87 -0.51
CA MET A 61 26.26 9.55 -0.58
C MET A 61 25.46 9.21 -1.84
N SER A 62 26.13 9.12 -3.00
CA SER A 62 25.45 8.77 -4.25
C SER A 62 24.81 7.38 -4.22
N ALA A 63 25.47 6.40 -3.59
CA ALA A 63 24.93 5.06 -3.43
C ALA A 63 23.77 5.04 -2.44
N ILE A 64 23.90 5.73 -1.31
CA ILE A 64 22.81 5.84 -0.32
C ILE A 64 21.59 6.54 -0.92
N LEU A 65 21.78 7.66 -1.63
CA LEU A 65 20.72 8.39 -2.32
C LEU A 65 20.05 7.52 -3.38
N LEU A 66 20.81 6.72 -4.13
CA LEU A 66 20.25 5.78 -5.10
C LEU A 66 19.35 4.73 -4.43
N TYR A 67 19.81 4.12 -3.33
CA TYR A 67 18.97 3.19 -2.56
C TYR A 67 17.67 3.85 -2.09
N LEU A 68 17.76 5.06 -1.53
CA LEU A 68 16.60 5.79 -1.04
C LEU A 68 15.63 6.14 -2.17
N LEU A 69 16.14 6.57 -3.32
CA LEU A 69 15.34 6.89 -4.50
C LEU A 69 14.61 5.66 -5.05
N LEU A 70 15.31 4.52 -5.16
CA LEU A 70 14.73 3.25 -5.58
C LEU A 70 13.65 2.78 -4.59
N SER A 71 13.92 2.88 -3.28
CA SER A 71 12.96 2.54 -2.24
C SER A 71 11.72 3.44 -2.28
N ALA A 72 11.91 4.76 -2.42
CA ALA A 72 10.81 5.71 -2.54
C ALA A 72 9.96 5.44 -3.79
N THR A 73 10.61 5.16 -4.93
CA THR A 73 9.93 4.79 -6.18
C THR A 73 9.15 3.50 -6.02
N HIS A 74 9.72 2.48 -5.38
CA HIS A 74 9.03 1.23 -5.04
C HIS A 74 7.79 1.51 -4.19
N PHE A 75 7.91 2.32 -3.15
CA PHE A 75 6.77 2.73 -2.34
C PHE A 75 5.74 3.45 -3.18
N LEU A 76 6.11 4.39 -4.04
CA LEU A 76 5.15 5.10 -4.89
C LEU A 76 4.37 4.14 -5.79
N PHE A 77 5.03 3.16 -6.43
CA PHE A 77 4.35 2.18 -7.27
C PHE A 77 3.49 1.21 -6.45
N PHE A 78 4.03 0.67 -5.36
CA PHE A 78 3.30 -0.21 -4.46
C PHE A 78 2.06 0.51 -3.92
N MET A 79 2.25 1.69 -3.34
CA MET A 79 1.17 2.55 -2.86
C MET A 79 0.21 2.87 -4.01
N SER A 80 0.65 3.22 -5.23
CA SER A 80 -0.27 3.49 -6.35
C SER A 80 -1.22 2.31 -6.65
N PHE A 81 -0.78 1.07 -6.48
CA PHE A 81 -1.66 -0.10 -6.61
C PHE A 81 -2.73 -0.16 -5.50
N PHE A 82 -2.40 0.26 -4.28
CA PHE A 82 -3.36 0.37 -3.16
C PHE A 82 -4.23 1.64 -3.21
N PHE A 83 -3.70 2.73 -3.77
CA PHE A 83 -4.30 4.06 -3.79
C PHE A 83 -4.93 4.45 -5.11
N ASP A 84 -4.85 3.60 -6.14
CA ASP A 84 -5.62 3.81 -7.34
C ASP A 84 -7.10 3.92 -6.93
N ALA A 85 -7.67 5.10 -7.16
CA ALA A 85 -9.06 5.41 -6.83
C ALA A 85 -10.05 4.54 -7.63
N ARG A 86 -9.55 3.75 -8.59
CA ARG A 86 -10.26 2.67 -9.27
C ARG A 86 -10.29 1.35 -8.50
N SER A 87 -9.52 1.20 -7.41
CA SER A 87 -9.52 -0.05 -6.66
C SER A 87 -10.94 -0.30 -6.10
N PRO A 88 -11.52 -1.48 -6.34
CA PRO A 88 -12.89 -1.75 -5.91
C PRO A 88 -13.09 -1.56 -4.40
N SER A 89 -12.08 -1.90 -3.61
CA SER A 89 -12.06 -1.72 -2.17
C SER A 89 -12.20 -0.26 -1.73
N ALA A 90 -11.47 0.66 -2.36
CA ALA A 90 -11.56 2.08 -2.04
C ALA A 90 -12.92 2.66 -2.44
N LYS A 91 -13.46 2.25 -3.61
CA LYS A 91 -14.77 2.69 -4.10
C LYS A 91 -15.91 2.18 -3.20
N ILE A 92 -15.86 0.93 -2.72
CA ILE A 92 -16.82 0.38 -1.74
C ILE A 92 -16.78 1.18 -0.42
N LEU A 93 -15.60 1.40 0.14
CA LEU A 93 -15.44 2.17 1.38
C LEU A 93 -15.93 3.62 1.24
N PHE A 94 -15.72 4.22 0.07
CA PHE A 94 -16.21 5.56 -0.21
C PHE A 94 -17.73 5.59 -0.36
N LEU A 95 -18.32 4.57 -0.99
CA LEU A 95 -19.77 4.41 -1.12
C LEU A 95 -20.44 4.39 0.25
N ILE A 96 -19.95 3.51 1.13
CA ILE A 96 -20.45 3.37 2.50
C ILE A 96 -20.28 4.66 3.30
N ARG A 97 -19.16 5.37 3.11
CA ARG A 97 -18.91 6.62 3.81
C ARG A 97 -19.80 7.77 3.33
N ARG A 98 -20.09 7.85 2.03
CA ARG A 98 -20.85 8.95 1.42
C ARG A 98 -22.36 8.74 1.58
N HIS A 99 -22.84 7.52 1.38
CA HIS A 99 -24.27 7.19 1.37
C HIS A 99 -24.75 6.53 2.66
N GLY A 100 -23.84 6.21 3.59
CA GLY A 100 -24.16 5.47 4.79
C GLY A 100 -24.24 3.97 4.51
N PRO A 101 -25.01 3.20 5.30
CA PRO A 101 -25.07 1.75 5.15
C PRO A 101 -25.73 1.34 3.83
N VAL A 102 -24.99 0.62 2.99
CA VAL A 102 -25.39 0.23 1.63
C VAL A 102 -25.61 -1.27 1.48
N THR A 103 -26.47 -1.69 0.56
CA THR A 103 -26.71 -3.12 0.28
C THR A 103 -25.70 -3.68 -0.73
N ARG A 104 -25.72 -5.01 -0.92
CA ARG A 104 -24.86 -5.66 -1.92
C ARG A 104 -25.24 -5.21 -3.33
N GLU A 105 -26.53 -5.06 -3.61
CA GLU A 105 -27.06 -4.63 -4.91
C GLU A 105 -26.59 -3.21 -5.23
N GLU A 106 -26.66 -2.30 -4.26
CA GLU A 106 -26.16 -0.93 -4.41
C GLU A 106 -24.66 -0.90 -4.70
N ILE A 107 -23.87 -1.74 -4.02
CA ILE A 107 -22.44 -1.88 -4.31
C ILE A 107 -22.24 -2.34 -5.76
N MET A 108 -22.90 -3.43 -6.17
CA MET A 108 -22.73 -4.02 -7.50
C MET A 108 -23.12 -3.05 -8.63
N ALA A 109 -24.14 -2.22 -8.42
CA ALA A 109 -24.56 -1.21 -9.41
C ALA A 109 -23.45 -0.20 -9.78
N HIS A 110 -22.42 -0.05 -8.94
CA HIS A 110 -21.29 0.85 -9.20
C HIS A 110 -20.11 0.19 -9.92
N PHE A 111 -20.19 -1.09 -10.29
CA PHE A 111 -19.11 -1.83 -10.93
C PHE A 111 -19.59 -2.63 -12.14
N SER A 112 -18.74 -2.72 -13.16
CA SER A 112 -19.00 -3.49 -14.38
C SER A 112 -18.64 -4.98 -14.25
N ASP A 113 -17.76 -5.33 -13.30
CA ASP A 113 -17.32 -6.70 -13.05
C ASP A 113 -17.79 -7.16 -11.66
N GLY A 114 -18.85 -7.96 -11.62
CA GLY A 114 -19.47 -8.41 -10.37
C GLY A 114 -18.61 -9.39 -9.57
N GLU A 115 -17.86 -10.28 -10.23
CA GLU A 115 -17.12 -11.35 -9.55
C GLU A 115 -15.92 -10.78 -8.77
N THR A 116 -15.18 -9.86 -9.39
CA THR A 116 -14.09 -9.14 -8.74
C THR A 116 -14.56 -8.34 -7.51
N VAL A 117 -15.78 -7.79 -7.57
CA VAL A 117 -16.35 -6.98 -6.50
C VAL A 117 -16.83 -7.84 -5.35
N VAL A 118 -17.45 -8.99 -5.61
CA VAL A 118 -17.84 -9.95 -4.56
C VAL A 118 -16.61 -10.37 -3.75
N ASN A 119 -15.52 -10.72 -4.43
CA ASN A 119 -14.27 -11.09 -3.77
C ASN A 119 -13.70 -9.94 -2.93
N ARG A 120 -13.84 -8.69 -3.37
CA ARG A 120 -13.43 -7.53 -2.58
C ARG A 120 -14.33 -7.19 -1.41
N VAL A 121 -15.64 -7.31 -1.54
CA VAL A 121 -16.56 -7.19 -0.40
C VAL A 121 -16.19 -8.23 0.67
N ASN A 122 -16.01 -9.49 0.27
CA ASN A 122 -15.61 -10.55 1.20
C ASN A 122 -14.24 -10.28 1.84
N THR A 123 -13.27 -9.78 1.06
CA THR A 123 -11.96 -9.36 1.61
C THR A 123 -12.13 -8.25 2.65
N LEU A 124 -12.92 -7.23 2.36
CA LEU A 124 -13.14 -6.11 3.28
C LEU A 124 -13.85 -6.52 4.57
N ILE A 125 -14.76 -7.51 4.50
CA ILE A 125 -15.40 -8.11 5.67
C ILE A 125 -14.36 -8.88 6.48
N TYR A 126 -13.63 -9.79 5.83
CA TYR A 126 -12.61 -10.62 6.46
C TYR A 126 -11.52 -9.79 7.16
N GLU A 127 -11.07 -8.70 6.52
CA GLU A 127 -10.07 -7.80 7.07
C GLU A 127 -10.62 -6.83 8.14
N GLY A 128 -11.94 -6.84 8.36
CA GLY A 128 -12.65 -6.04 9.36
C GLY A 128 -12.75 -4.57 8.99
N TYR A 129 -12.76 -4.22 7.71
CA TYR A 129 -12.98 -2.85 7.23
C TYR A 129 -14.45 -2.52 7.04
N ILE A 130 -15.26 -3.50 6.68
CA ILE A 130 -16.72 -3.38 6.64
C ILE A 130 -17.34 -4.47 7.51
N VAL A 131 -18.51 -4.18 8.07
CA VAL A 131 -19.29 -5.10 8.88
C VAL A 131 -20.65 -5.25 8.24
N GLU A 132 -21.06 -6.49 8.02
CA GLU A 132 -22.40 -6.82 7.55
C GLU A 132 -23.34 -6.90 8.75
N ARG A 133 -24.45 -6.15 8.71
CA ARG A 133 -25.53 -6.23 9.70
C ARG A 133 -26.86 -6.27 8.95
N GLY A 134 -27.53 -7.43 8.98
CA GLY A 134 -28.68 -7.67 8.11
C GLY A 134 -28.25 -7.62 6.63
N ASN A 135 -29.02 -6.93 5.77
CA ASN A 135 -28.70 -6.78 4.35
C ASN A 135 -27.89 -5.50 4.02
N ARG A 136 -27.16 -4.94 5.00
CA ARG A 136 -26.41 -3.68 4.82
C ARG A 136 -24.99 -3.77 5.33
N PHE A 137 -24.08 -3.11 4.62
CA PHE A 137 -22.66 -3.00 4.96
C PHE A 137 -22.37 -1.66 5.63
N TYR A 138 -21.66 -1.71 6.75
CA TYR A 138 -21.27 -0.57 7.57
C TYR A 138 -19.75 -0.44 7.57
N ALA A 139 -19.23 0.79 7.59
CA ALA A 139 -17.80 1.00 7.78
C ALA A 139 -17.43 0.71 9.24
N SER A 140 -16.41 -0.12 9.45
CA SER A 140 -15.90 -0.35 10.80
C SER A 140 -15.10 0.87 11.30
N PRO A 141 -14.89 1.01 12.62
CA PRO A 141 -14.01 2.05 13.17
C PRO A 141 -12.59 2.03 12.58
N LYS A 142 -12.10 0.83 12.20
CA LYS A 142 -10.80 0.61 11.57
C LYS A 142 -10.71 1.18 10.15
N ALA A 143 -11.83 1.27 9.43
CA ALA A 143 -11.88 1.84 8.08
C ALA A 143 -11.90 3.38 8.05
N ILE A 144 -12.35 4.02 9.14
CA ILE A 144 -12.46 5.49 9.22
C ILE A 144 -11.13 6.22 8.95
N PRO A 145 -10.00 5.89 9.61
CA PRO A 145 -8.73 6.59 9.36
C PRO A 145 -8.24 6.38 7.93
N ILE A 146 -8.41 5.17 7.37
CA ILE A 146 -8.03 4.86 5.99
C ILE A 146 -8.86 5.69 5.01
N ALA A 147 -10.18 5.72 5.19
CA ALA A 147 -11.06 6.52 4.35
C ALA A 147 -10.75 8.02 4.44
N ARG A 148 -10.32 8.53 5.62
CA ARG A 148 -9.91 9.94 5.78
C ARG A 148 -8.61 10.22 5.03
N PHE A 149 -7.63 9.33 5.15
CA PHE A 149 -6.38 9.43 4.43
C PHE A 149 -6.60 9.39 2.91
N LEU A 150 -7.43 8.47 2.42
CA LEU A 150 -7.81 8.39 1.00
C LEU A 150 -8.46 9.69 0.50
N ALA A 151 -9.38 10.27 1.28
CA ALA A 151 -10.01 11.53 0.92
C ALA A 151 -9.01 12.69 0.87
N TRP A 152 -8.09 12.77 1.83
CA TRP A 152 -7.01 13.77 1.83
C TRP A 152 -6.09 13.61 0.62
N TYR A 153 -5.66 12.38 0.32
CA TYR A 153 -4.79 12.07 -0.82
C TYR A 153 -5.45 12.45 -2.17
N ARG A 154 -6.74 12.16 -2.35
CA ARG A 154 -7.47 12.56 -3.58
C ARG A 154 -7.54 14.07 -3.76
N ARG A 155 -7.73 14.83 -2.68
CA ARG A 155 -7.70 16.31 -2.73
C ARG A 155 -6.31 16.83 -3.10
N LEU A 156 -5.27 16.25 -2.51
CA LEU A 156 -3.88 16.61 -2.82
C LEU A 156 -3.58 16.39 -4.32
N MET A 157 -4.04 15.27 -4.87
CA MET A 157 -3.85 14.92 -6.29
C MET A 157 -4.82 15.63 -7.24
N ARG A 158 -5.70 16.52 -6.76
CA ARG A 158 -6.78 17.20 -7.54
C ARG A 158 -7.64 16.22 -8.36
N TRP A 159 -7.81 15.00 -7.88
CA TRP A 159 -8.45 13.89 -8.61
C TRP A 159 -9.99 13.90 -8.46
N GLU A 160 -10.59 15.06 -8.19
CA GLU A 160 -12.05 15.21 -8.09
C GLU A 160 -12.74 15.37 -9.46
N ARG A 161 -12.00 15.42 -10.57
CA ARG A 161 -12.54 15.72 -11.92
C ARG A 161 -12.53 14.59 -12.95
N GLY A 162 -11.99 13.42 -12.62
CA GLY A 162 -12.04 12.25 -13.52
C GLY A 162 -13.04 11.22 -12.99
N GLY A 163 -14.27 11.27 -13.50
CA GLY A 163 -15.35 10.32 -13.19
C GLY A 163 -15.03 8.89 -13.59
#